data_AF-A0A399H2B5-F1
#
_entry.id   AF-A0A399H2B5-F1
#
_cell.length_a   1.000
_cell.length_b   1.000
_cell.length_c   1.000
_cell.angle_alpha   90.00
_cell.angle_beta   90.00
_cell.angle_gamma   90.00
#
_symmetry.space_group_name_H-M   'P 1'
#
loop_
_entity.id
_entity.type
_entity.pdbx_description
1 polymer ?
#
loop_
_entity_poly.entity_id
_entity_poly.type
_entity_poly.pdbx_seq_one_letter_code
_entity_poly.pdbx_strand_id
1 'polypeptide(L)'
;MEVSARVERRIRHDFPDPGFADQLLRLLDALPRVAGYDPHMLASERVQAAVVLSARGSVRGFVQAVQLAREDWRDLLVAARLADRDWPDRLDSELGPPPGRRRWPWSRGPR
;
A
#
# COMPACT_ATOMS: atom_id res chain seq x y z
N MET A 1 -8.09 -4.60 11.77
CA MET A 1 -8.23 -3.65 10.66
C MET A 1 -7.68 -4.37 9.46
N GLU A 2 -8.51 -4.62 8.46
CA GLU A 2 -8.20 -5.50 7.34
C GLU A 2 -7.40 -4.77 6.26
N VAL A 3 -6.56 -5.51 5.52
CA VAL A 3 -5.83 -4.98 4.35
C VAL A 3 -6.82 -4.64 3.24
N SER A 4 -6.65 -3.50 2.57
CA SER A 4 -7.56 -3.11 1.49
C SER A 4 -7.48 -4.08 0.29
N ALA A 5 -8.60 -4.28 -0.40
CA ALA A 5 -8.65 -5.12 -1.61
C ALA A 5 -7.68 -4.65 -2.71
N ARG A 6 -7.35 -3.35 -2.74
CA ARG A 6 -6.39 -2.78 -3.71
C ARG A 6 -4.97 -3.20 -3.39
N VAL A 7 -4.58 -3.11 -2.11
CA VAL A 7 -3.28 -3.56 -1.60
C VAL A 7 -3.15 -5.06 -1.75
N GLU A 8 -4.20 -5.81 -1.41
CA GLU A 8 -4.23 -7.27 -1.58
C GLU A 8 -3.97 -7.68 -3.03
N ARG A 9 -4.71 -7.09 -3.97
CA ARG A 9 -4.52 -7.35 -5.40
C ARG A 9 -3.10 -7.03 -5.86
N ARG A 10 -2.50 -5.95 -5.34
CA ARG A 10 -1.12 -5.60 -5.68
C ARG A 10 -0.11 -6.61 -5.14
N ILE A 11 -0.29 -7.08 -3.91
CA ILE A 11 0.56 -8.14 -3.33
C ILE A 11 0.46 -9.42 -4.15
N ARG A 12 -0.74 -9.87 -4.49
CA ARG A 12 -0.93 -11.07 -5.32
C ARG A 12 -0.34 -10.91 -6.73
N HIS A 13 -0.27 -9.68 -7.25
CA HIS A 13 0.37 -9.40 -8.53
C HIS A 13 1.89 -9.41 -8.45
N ASP A 14 2.47 -8.73 -7.45
CA ASP A 14 3.91 -8.61 -7.28
C ASP A 14 4.55 -9.91 -6.73
N PHE A 15 3.75 -10.73 -6.03
CA PHE A 15 4.15 -12.00 -5.43
C PHE A 15 3.17 -13.11 -5.84
N PRO A 16 3.41 -13.79 -6.98
CA PRO A 16 2.43 -14.69 -7.60
C PRO A 16 2.24 -16.02 -6.87
N ASP A 17 3.14 -16.41 -5.96
CA ASP A 17 2.95 -17.60 -5.12
C ASP A 17 1.82 -17.35 -4.10
N PRO A 18 0.69 -18.09 -4.14
CA PRO A 18 -0.47 -17.80 -3.31
C PRO A 18 -0.20 -17.95 -1.81
N GLY A 19 0.55 -18.99 -1.42
CA GLY A 19 0.86 -19.24 -0.01
C GLY A 19 1.75 -18.15 0.58
N PHE A 20 2.68 -17.65 -0.24
CA PHE A 20 3.55 -16.55 0.11
C PHE A 20 2.81 -15.20 0.16
N ALA A 21 1.95 -14.92 -0.81
CA ALA A 21 1.11 -13.73 -0.80
C ALA A 21 0.24 -13.66 0.48
N ASP A 22 -0.36 -14.77 0.88
CA ASP A 22 -1.16 -14.87 2.11
C ASP A 22 -0.31 -14.66 3.38
N GLN A 23 0.98 -15.00 3.33
CA GLN A 23 1.91 -14.71 4.44
C GLN A 23 2.24 -13.22 4.53
N LEU A 24 2.46 -12.55 3.39
CA LEU A 24 2.70 -11.10 3.35
C LEU A 24 1.49 -10.30 3.81
N LEU A 25 0.28 -10.73 3.42
CA LEU A 25 -0.98 -10.12 3.87
C LEU A 25 -1.13 -10.19 5.39
N ARG A 26 -0.85 -11.35 5.98
CA ARG A 26 -0.88 -11.53 7.44
C ARG A 26 0.16 -10.66 8.14
N LEU A 27 1.34 -10.49 7.55
CA LEU A 27 2.37 -9.62 8.11
C LEU A 27 1.94 -8.15 8.10
N LEU A 28 1.30 -7.68 7.03
CA LEU A 28 0.74 -6.32 6.95
C LEU A 28 -0.42 -6.09 7.92
N ASP A 29 -1.34 -7.05 8.05
CA ASP A 29 -2.45 -6.96 9.03
C ASP A 29 -1.94 -6.92 10.48
N ALA A 30 -0.81 -7.59 10.76
CA ALA A 30 -0.19 -7.60 12.07
C ALA A 30 0.64 -6.34 12.38
N LEU A 31 1.11 -5.62 11.37
CA LEU A 31 2.02 -4.48 11.50
C LEU A 31 1.56 -3.42 12.53
N PRO A 32 0.28 -2.98 12.56
CA PRO A 32 -0.21 -2.02 13.54
C PRO A 32 -0.13 -2.48 14.99
N ARG A 33 -0.12 -3.81 15.23
CA ARG A 33 -0.09 -4.40 16.58
C ARG A 33 1.33 -4.56 17.13
N VAL A 34 2.34 -4.54 16.26
CA VAL A 34 3.74 -4.85 16.62
C VAL A 34 4.68 -3.64 16.56
N ALA A 35 4.15 -2.49 16.17
CA ALA A 35 4.89 -1.24 16.09
C ALA A 35 4.57 -0.35 17.31
N GLY A 36 5.57 0.41 17.76
CA GLY A 36 5.46 1.27 18.95
C GLY A 36 4.76 2.62 18.71
N TYR A 37 4.33 2.90 17.47
CA TYR A 37 3.83 4.21 17.06
C TYR A 37 2.49 4.09 16.33
N ASP A 38 1.57 5.01 16.62
CA ASP A 38 0.21 5.20 16.06
C ASP A 38 -0.36 4.03 15.21
N PRO A 39 -1.02 3.06 15.86
CA PRO A 39 -1.63 1.91 15.20
C PRO A 39 -2.65 2.27 14.11
N HIS A 40 -3.31 3.43 14.21
CA HIS A 40 -4.28 3.86 13.20
C HIS A 40 -3.59 4.26 11.91
N MET A 41 -2.47 4.98 12.01
CA MET A 41 -1.68 5.36 10.84
C MET A 41 -1.08 4.14 10.14
N LEU A 42 -0.54 3.19 10.90
CA LEU A 42 0.06 1.98 10.34
C LEU A 42 -0.95 1.04 9.67
N ALA A 43 -2.20 1.08 10.12
CA ALA A 43 -3.29 0.34 9.50
C ALA A 43 -3.90 1.05 8.29
N SER A 44 -3.50 2.28 8.01
CA SER A 44 -4.01 3.01 6.86
C SER A 44 -3.56 2.35 5.55
N GLU A 45 -4.44 2.39 4.54
CA GLU A 45 -4.11 1.91 3.20
C GLU A 45 -2.84 2.58 2.65
N ARG A 46 -2.63 3.86 2.99
CA ARG A 46 -1.46 4.64 2.58
C ARG A 46 -0.14 4.00 3.05
N VAL A 47 -0.04 3.63 4.33
CA VAL A 47 1.17 3.01 4.88
C VAL A 47 1.34 1.57 4.38
N GLN A 48 0.26 0.78 4.33
CA GLN A 48 0.31 -0.58 3.81
C GLN A 48 0.75 -0.60 2.33
N ALA A 49 0.20 0.30 1.51
CA ALA A 49 0.61 0.49 0.13
C ALA A 49 2.08 0.91 0.03
N ALA A 50 2.55 1.81 0.90
CA ALA A 50 3.95 2.24 0.91
C ALA A 50 4.90 1.07 1.14
N VAL A 51 4.55 0.11 2.02
CA VAL A 51 5.33 -1.13 2.21
C VAL A 51 5.45 -1.92 0.90
N VAL A 52 4.32 -2.17 0.25
CA VAL A 52 4.26 -2.99 -0.98
C VAL A 52 4.98 -2.31 -2.14
N LEU A 53 4.77 -1.01 -2.34
CA LEU A 53 5.41 -0.24 -3.41
C LEU A 53 6.92 -0.11 -3.20
N SER A 54 7.36 0.03 -1.95
CA SER A 54 8.80 0.04 -1.62
C SER A 54 9.45 -1.32 -1.84
N ALA A 55 8.69 -2.41 -1.68
CA ALA A 55 9.19 -3.77 -1.89
C ALA A 55 9.55 -4.06 -3.36
N ARG A 56 8.85 -3.44 -4.32
CA ARG A 56 9.06 -3.65 -5.78
C ARG A 56 9.11 -5.13 -6.18
N GLY A 57 8.24 -5.96 -5.59
CA GLY A 57 8.20 -7.42 -5.81
C GLY A 57 9.35 -8.22 -5.17
N SER A 58 10.22 -7.58 -4.37
CA SER A 58 11.29 -8.25 -3.63
C SER A 58 10.88 -8.56 -2.20
N VAL A 59 11.07 -9.81 -1.77
CA VAL A 59 10.87 -10.22 -0.37
C VAL A 59 11.78 -9.43 0.58
N ARG A 60 13.05 -9.27 0.20
CA ARG A 60 13.99 -8.49 0.99
C ARG A 60 13.55 -7.03 1.10
N GLY A 61 13.10 -6.44 -0.01
CA GLY A 61 12.55 -5.09 -0.03
C GLY A 61 11.31 -4.96 0.86
N PHE A 62 10.43 -5.96 0.84
CA PHE A 62 9.25 -5.99 1.70
C PHE A 62 9.61 -5.99 3.19
N VAL A 63 10.52 -6.88 3.60
CA VAL A 63 10.98 -6.94 5.00
C VAL A 63 11.65 -5.63 5.41
N GLN A 64 12.49 -5.04 4.56
CA GLN A 64 13.11 -3.74 4.83
C GLN A 64 12.07 -2.64 4.97
N ALA A 65 11.05 -2.60 4.11
CA ALA A 65 9.98 -1.62 4.18
C ALA A 65 9.11 -1.78 5.43
N VAL A 66 8.87 -3.02 5.87
CA VAL A 66 8.19 -3.29 7.15
C VAL A 66 9.01 -2.79 8.34
N GLN A 67 10.34 -3.03 8.36
CA GLN A 67 11.17 -2.49 9.44
C GLN A 67 11.17 -0.97 9.45
N LEU A 68 11.31 -0.34 8.28
CA LEU A 68 11.23 1.11 8.17
C LEU A 68 9.87 1.64 8.66
N ALA A 69 8.76 0.98 8.33
CA ALA A 69 7.44 1.36 8.85
C ALA A 69 7.37 1.36 10.39
N ARG A 70 8.05 0.40 11.03
CA ARG A 70 8.05 0.22 12.48
C ARG A 70 8.93 1.25 13.18
N GLU A 71 10.03 1.64 12.54
CA GLU A 71 10.97 2.65 13.01
C GLU A 71 10.42 4.06 12.79
N ASP A 72 10.10 4.40 11.54
CA ASP A 72 9.46 5.65 11.14
C ASP A 72 8.61 5.48 9.86
N TRP A 73 7.29 5.44 10.05
CA TRP A 73 6.35 5.37 8.94
C TRP A 73 6.40 6.60 8.02
N ARG A 74 6.86 7.76 8.50
CA ARG A 74 6.98 8.97 7.66
C ARG A 74 8.09 8.79 6.64
N ASP A 75 9.22 8.22 7.05
CA ASP A 75 10.34 7.91 6.15
C ASP A 75 9.93 6.85 5.12
N LEU A 76 9.14 5.85 5.53
CA LEU A 76 8.55 4.91 4.58
C LEU A 76 7.67 5.64 3.54
N LEU A 77 6.84 6.59 3.95
CA LEU A 77 6.01 7.35 3.02
C LEU A 77 6.86 8.17 2.06
N VAL A 78 7.96 8.76 2.52
CA VAL A 78 8.91 9.48 1.64
C VAL A 78 9.55 8.51 0.64
N ALA A 79 10.05 7.36 1.10
CA ALA A 79 10.66 6.35 0.27
C ALA A 79 9.70 5.82 -0.81
N ALA A 80 8.42 5.65 -0.47
CA ALA A 80 7.38 5.22 -1.38
C ALA A 80 6.81 6.34 -2.27
N ARG A 81 7.28 7.59 -2.13
CA ARG A 81 6.71 8.79 -2.80
C ARG A 81 5.23 9.02 -2.50
N LEU A 82 4.83 8.67 -1.29
CA LEU A 82 3.48 8.84 -0.75
C LEU A 82 3.44 9.84 0.41
N ALA A 83 4.48 10.65 0.64
CA ALA A 83 4.51 11.67 1.71
C ALA A 83 3.76 12.96 1.34
N ASP A 84 3.77 13.30 0.05
CA ASP A 84 3.22 14.56 -0.47
C ASP A 84 1.69 14.57 -0.55
N ARG A 85 1.10 15.75 -0.79
CA ARG A 85 -0.36 15.96 -0.83
C ARG A 85 -1.07 15.24 -1.99
N ASP A 86 -0.36 14.91 -3.06
CA ASP A 86 -0.87 14.17 -4.22
C ASP A 86 -0.91 12.65 -4.01
N TRP A 87 -0.59 12.16 -2.80
CA TRP A 87 -0.57 10.73 -2.49
C TRP A 87 -1.86 9.97 -2.88
N PRO A 88 -3.10 10.52 -2.81
CA PRO A 88 -4.29 9.78 -3.23
C PRO A 88 -4.28 9.47 -4.72
N ASP A 89 -3.86 10.43 -5.56
CA ASP A 89 -3.79 10.27 -7.01
C ASP A 89 -2.67 9.30 -7.40
N ARG A 90 -1.56 9.31 -6.65
CA ARG A 90 -0.49 8.32 -6.77
C ARG A 90 -0.98 6.92 -6.44
N LEU A 91 -1.73 6.76 -5.35
CA LEU A 91 -2.30 5.48 -4.95
C LEU A 91 -3.26 4.95 -6.03
N ASP A 92 -4.11 5.81 -6.57
CA ASP A 92 -5.03 5.49 -7.67
C ASP A 92 -4.29 5.09 -8.95
N SER A 93 -3.14 5.69 -9.22
CA SER A 93 -2.29 5.36 -10.37
C SER A 93 -1.58 4.00 -10.20
N GLU A 94 -1.08 3.69 -9.01
CA GLU A 94 -0.29 2.47 -8.74
C GLU A 94 -1.16 1.24 -8.44
N LEU A 95 -2.28 1.43 -7.75
CA LEU A 95 -3.15 0.36 -7.29
C LEU A 95 -4.49 0.32 -8.03
N GLY A 96 -4.73 1.24 -8.96
CA GLY A 96 -6.04 1.48 -9.57
C GLY A 96 -7.00 2.21 -8.62
N PRO A 97 -8.10 2.79 -9.12
CA PRO A 97 -9.06 3.52 -8.30
C PRO A 97 -9.84 2.59 -7.36
N PRO A 98 -10.36 3.10 -6.23
CA PRO A 98 -11.23 2.34 -5.34
C PRO A 98 -12.53 1.91 -6.05
N PRO A 99 -13.11 0.76 -5.63
CA PRO A 99 -14.40 0.31 -6.16
C PRO A 99 -15.46 1.39 -5.90
N GLY A 100 -16.03 1.95 -6.97
CA GLY A 100 -16.96 3.08 -6.92
C GLY A 100 -16.45 4.35 -7.62
N ARG A 101 -15.12 4.57 -7.68
CA ARG A 101 -14.49 5.55 -8.59
C ARG A 101 -14.30 4.93 -9.98
N ARG A 102 -15.38 4.46 -10.62
CA ARG A 102 -15.32 4.23 -12.07
C ARG A 102 -15.25 5.60 -12.72
N ARG A 103 -14.08 6.00 -13.23
CA ARG A 103 -13.93 7.17 -14.11
C ARG A 103 -14.95 7.02 -15.23
N TRP A 104 -16.00 7.83 -15.20
CA TRP A 104 -16.99 7.79 -16.25
C TRP A 104 -16.39 8.43 -17.52
N PRO A 105 -16.50 7.83 -18.72
CA PRO A 105 -15.75 8.27 -19.89
C PRO A 105 -16.18 9.59 -20.57
N TRP A 106 -17.24 10.28 -20.13
CA TRP A 106 -17.87 11.37 -20.92
C TRP A 106 -17.42 12.80 -20.64
N SER A 107 -16.20 13.03 -20.15
CA SER A 107 -15.59 14.38 -20.21
C SER A 107 -14.89 14.61 -21.57
N ARG A 108 -15.63 14.44 -22.68
CA ARG A 108 -15.22 14.92 -24.02
C ARG A 108 -16.44 15.40 -24.84
N GLY A 109 -16.76 16.70 -24.68
CA GLY A 109 -17.25 17.64 -25.72
C GLY A 109 -18.72 17.59 -26.18
N PRO A 110 -19.22 18.61 -26.91
CA PRO A 110 -18.46 19.68 -27.57
C PRO A 110 -18.84 21.13 -27.18
N ARG A 111 -17.91 22.02 -27.57
CA ARG A 111 -17.94 23.48 -27.81
C ARG A 111 -19.20 24.28 -27.47
#